data_AF-A0AAX2UJY1-F1
#
_entry.id   AF-A0AAX2UJY1-F1
#
_cell.length_a   1.000
_cell.length_b   1.000
_cell.length_c   1.000
_cell.angle_alpha   90.00
_cell.angle_beta   90.00
_cell.angle_gamma   90.00
#
_symmetry.space_group_name_H-M   'P 1'
#
loop_
_entity.id
_entity.type
_entity.pdbx_description
1 polymer ?
#
loop_
_entity_poly.entity_id
_entity_poly.type
_entity_poly.pdbx_seq_one_letter_code
_entity_poly.pdbx_strand_id
1 'polypeptide(L)'
;MQFSKEEKQELKELYTKLRTLYEERANMEVLKKEREDKLKDEFASTLDLKNKQGELQSSKVKMPLVNALLDELYKDKENKKELEYELMQDYKSLIKSKKINEEALKAVISAEENLNENTTFIKETYKDSTFCSKESLDALTLILKDEFKLMLGDAYEKAGYDIKPIKDKAELEKLRASIKELLGI
;
A
#
# COMPACT_ATOMS: atom_id res chain seq x y z
N MET A 1 40.24 -4.35 -9.53
CA MET A 1 39.98 -3.72 -10.84
C MET A 1 40.48 -2.29 -10.79
N GLN A 2 41.33 -1.88 -11.73
CA GLN A 2 41.85 -0.52 -11.83
C GLN A 2 41.28 0.10 -13.10
N PHE A 3 40.41 1.11 -12.96
CA PHE A 3 39.86 1.83 -14.11
C PHE A 3 40.97 2.56 -14.86
N SER A 4 40.93 2.48 -16.19
CA SER A 4 41.76 3.25 -17.11
C SER A 4 41.56 4.76 -16.92
N LYS A 5 42.47 5.56 -17.48
CA LYS A 5 42.39 7.02 -17.38
C LYS A 5 41.17 7.55 -18.13
N GLU A 6 40.86 6.92 -19.25
CA GLU A 6 39.73 7.18 -20.14
C GLU A 6 38.41 6.90 -19.42
N GLU A 7 38.26 5.71 -18.80
CA GLU A 7 37.08 5.36 -18.00
C GLU A 7 36.86 6.34 -16.83
N LYS A 8 37.95 6.76 -16.15
CA LYS A 8 37.85 7.74 -15.06
C LYS A 8 37.38 9.12 -15.54
N GLN A 9 37.76 9.54 -16.74
CA GLN A 9 37.36 10.82 -17.31
C GLN A 9 35.89 10.78 -17.72
N GLU A 10 35.47 9.72 -18.42
CA GLU A 10 34.08 9.51 -18.83
C GLU A 10 33.14 9.46 -17.62
N LEU A 11 33.51 8.75 -16.56
CA LEU A 11 32.73 8.68 -15.32
C LEU A 11 32.57 10.06 -14.65
N LYS A 12 33.60 10.90 -14.66
CA LYS A 12 33.52 12.26 -14.11
C LYS A 12 32.58 13.15 -14.90
N GLU A 13 32.62 13.06 -16.23
CA GLU A 13 31.74 13.82 -17.12
C GLU A 13 30.29 13.36 -16.96
N LEU A 14 30.05 12.04 -16.94
CA LEU A 14 28.74 11.46 -16.70
C LEU A 14 28.19 11.87 -15.34
N TYR A 15 29.00 11.79 -14.29
CA TYR A 15 28.61 12.22 -12.94
C TYR A 15 28.18 13.70 -12.92
N THR A 16 28.95 14.57 -13.57
CA THR A 16 28.65 16.01 -13.62
C THR A 16 27.34 16.28 -14.37
N LYS A 17 27.13 15.62 -15.51
CA LYS A 17 25.88 15.69 -16.28
C LYS A 17 24.69 15.20 -15.45
N LEU A 18 24.80 14.03 -14.83
CA LEU A 18 23.72 13.47 -14.01
C LEU A 18 23.41 14.35 -12.80
N ARG A 19 24.44 14.85 -12.11
CA ARG A 19 24.27 15.77 -10.98
C ARG A 19 23.48 17.01 -11.40
N THR A 20 23.83 17.61 -12.53
CA THR A 20 23.14 18.79 -13.07
C THR A 20 21.67 18.46 -13.38
N LEU A 21 21.40 17.33 -14.05
CA LEU A 21 20.04 16.90 -14.34
C LEU A 21 19.21 16.64 -13.06
N TYR A 22 19.82 16.11 -12.01
CA TYR A 22 19.14 15.92 -10.72
C TYR A 22 18.83 17.24 -10.02
N GLU A 23 19.72 18.22 -10.10
CA GLU A 23 19.51 19.57 -9.57
C GLU A 23 18.38 20.29 -10.32
N GLU A 24 18.40 20.24 -11.65
CA GLU A 24 17.33 20.75 -12.51
C GLU A 24 15.98 20.08 -12.19
N ARG A 25 15.99 18.75 -12.03
CA ARG A 25 14.78 17.99 -11.64
C ARG A 25 14.26 18.44 -10.28
N ALA A 26 15.12 18.64 -9.29
CA ALA A 26 14.69 19.13 -7.98
C ALA A 26 13.99 20.49 -8.09
N ASN A 27 14.55 21.42 -8.87
CA ASN A 27 13.94 22.72 -9.14
C ASN A 27 12.59 22.59 -9.87
N MET A 28 12.48 21.67 -10.83
CA MET A 28 11.22 21.40 -11.53
C MET A 28 10.14 20.81 -10.62
N GLU A 29 10.50 19.93 -9.68
CA GLU A 29 9.55 19.37 -8.70
C GLU A 29 9.03 20.45 -7.74
N VAL A 30 9.90 21.37 -7.29
CA VAL A 30 9.48 22.53 -6.47
C VAL A 30 8.51 23.41 -7.25
N LEU A 31 8.86 23.79 -8.49
CA LEU A 31 8.00 24.63 -9.33
C LEU A 31 6.65 23.95 -9.62
N LYS A 32 6.66 22.65 -9.87
CA LYS A 32 5.43 21.86 -10.04
C LYS A 32 4.58 21.92 -8.79
N LYS A 33 5.17 21.73 -7.61
CA LYS A 33 4.49 21.75 -6.32
C LYS A 33 3.81 23.11 -6.06
N GLU A 34 4.51 24.22 -6.32
CA GLU A 34 3.95 25.57 -6.21
C GLU A 34 2.73 25.77 -7.12
N ARG A 35 2.80 25.27 -8.36
CA ARG A 35 1.69 25.34 -9.33
C ARG A 35 0.49 24.49 -8.89
N GLU A 36 0.74 23.29 -8.37
CA GLU A 36 -0.32 22.45 -7.82
C GLU A 36 -1.01 23.11 -6.63
N ASP A 37 -0.26 23.76 -5.74
CA ASP A 37 -0.86 24.41 -4.57
C ASP A 37 -1.71 25.62 -4.96
N LYS A 38 -1.28 26.44 -5.94
CA LYS A 38 -2.12 27.48 -6.54
C LYS A 38 -3.40 26.93 -7.15
N LEU A 39 -3.28 25.84 -7.92
CA LEU A 39 -4.44 25.20 -8.54
C LEU A 39 -5.43 24.66 -7.48
N LYS A 40 -4.95 24.14 -6.36
CA LYS A 40 -5.83 23.75 -5.24
C LYS A 40 -6.57 24.93 -4.65
N ASP A 41 -5.90 26.07 -4.49
CA ASP A 41 -6.54 27.28 -3.99
C ASP A 41 -7.66 27.73 -4.93
N GLU A 42 -7.45 27.68 -6.25
CA GLU A 42 -8.45 27.98 -7.26
C GLU A 42 -9.66 27.04 -7.18
N PHE A 43 -9.42 25.72 -7.11
CA PHE A 43 -10.50 24.73 -6.92
C PHE A 43 -11.26 24.96 -5.61
N ALA A 44 -10.55 25.17 -4.50
CA ALA A 44 -11.17 25.38 -3.20
C ALA A 44 -12.00 26.66 -3.15
N SER A 45 -11.52 27.73 -3.78
CA SER A 45 -12.27 28.98 -3.92
C SER A 45 -13.52 28.79 -4.77
N THR A 46 -13.39 28.12 -5.92
CA THR A 46 -14.51 27.93 -6.87
C THR A 46 -15.59 27.01 -6.30
N LEU A 47 -15.20 25.99 -5.53
CA LEU A 47 -16.10 25.05 -4.87
C LEU A 47 -16.57 25.51 -3.48
N ASP A 48 -16.24 26.74 -3.08
CA ASP A 48 -16.52 27.33 -1.76
C ASP A 48 -16.13 26.42 -0.58
N LEU A 49 -14.98 25.74 -0.70
CA LEU A 49 -14.45 24.85 0.33
C LEU A 49 -13.84 25.68 1.46
N LYS A 50 -14.69 26.14 2.39
CA LYS A 50 -14.28 26.91 3.56
C LYS A 50 -14.49 26.13 4.86
N ASN A 51 -13.75 26.51 5.90
CA ASN A 51 -14.04 26.08 7.26
C ASN A 51 -15.13 26.95 7.89
N LYS A 52 -15.49 26.68 9.16
CA LYS A 52 -16.51 27.46 9.89
C LYS A 52 -16.12 28.92 10.09
N GLN A 53 -14.83 29.23 10.00
CA GLN A 53 -14.25 30.56 10.13
C GLN A 53 -14.17 31.32 8.80
N GLY A 54 -14.59 30.69 7.68
CA GLY A 54 -14.57 31.30 6.35
C GLY A 54 -13.22 31.19 5.62
N GLU A 55 -12.23 30.50 6.19
CA GLU A 55 -10.91 30.30 5.58
C GLU A 55 -10.97 29.18 4.55
N LEU A 56 -10.32 29.37 3.40
CA LEU A 56 -10.22 28.38 2.34
C LEU A 56 -9.53 27.10 2.82
N GLN A 57 -9.98 25.96 2.30
CA GLN A 57 -9.54 24.62 2.69
C GLN A 57 -8.98 23.86 1.47
N SER A 58 -7.92 24.40 0.88
CA SER A 58 -7.24 23.84 -0.31
C SER A 58 -6.72 22.42 -0.10
N SER A 59 -6.46 22.03 1.15
CA SER A 59 -6.10 20.65 1.52
C SER A 59 -7.22 19.63 1.26
N LYS A 60 -8.48 20.05 1.12
CA LYS A 60 -9.60 19.19 0.75
C LYS A 60 -9.62 18.85 -0.74
N VAL A 61 -8.93 19.64 -1.58
CA VAL A 61 -8.79 19.35 -3.02
C VAL A 61 -7.83 18.18 -3.22
N LYS A 62 -8.31 17.12 -3.86
CA LYS A 62 -7.54 15.90 -4.09
C LYS A 62 -6.86 15.95 -5.45
N MET A 63 -5.60 16.39 -5.46
CA MET A 63 -4.79 16.44 -6.70
C MET A 63 -4.72 15.13 -7.49
N PRO A 64 -4.74 13.92 -6.88
CA PRO A 64 -4.82 12.70 -7.67
C PRO A 64 -6.08 12.59 -8.55
N LEU A 65 -7.21 13.20 -8.15
CA LEU A 65 -8.42 13.26 -8.97
C LEU A 65 -8.29 14.33 -10.05
N VAL A 66 -7.79 15.51 -9.68
CA VAL A 66 -7.53 16.61 -10.63
C VAL A 66 -6.55 16.16 -11.71
N ASN A 67 -5.47 15.47 -11.35
CA ASN A 67 -4.47 14.97 -12.30
C ASN A 67 -5.06 13.90 -13.24
N ALA A 68 -5.97 13.04 -12.75
CA ALA A 68 -6.67 12.09 -13.61
C ALA A 68 -7.53 12.82 -14.65
N LEU A 69 -8.25 13.86 -14.22
CA LEU A 69 -9.03 14.72 -15.12
C LEU A 69 -8.15 15.52 -16.08
N LEU A 70 -6.99 16.01 -15.65
CA LEU A 70 -6.06 16.72 -16.53
C LEU A 70 -5.50 15.79 -17.61
N ASP A 71 -5.17 14.55 -17.22
CA ASP A 71 -4.70 13.52 -18.12
C ASP A 71 -5.81 13.12 -19.13
N GLU A 72 -7.06 13.06 -18.69
CA GLU A 72 -8.22 12.81 -19.56
C GLU A 72 -8.51 13.95 -20.52
N LEU A 73 -8.74 15.15 -19.98
CA LEU A 73 -9.21 16.30 -20.74
C LEU A 73 -8.15 16.89 -21.68
N TYR A 74 -6.87 16.71 -21.35
CA TYR A 74 -5.77 17.39 -22.07
C TYR A 74 -4.68 16.45 -22.60
N LYS A 75 -4.73 15.14 -22.30
CA LYS A 75 -3.71 14.18 -22.78
C LYS A 75 -4.31 12.91 -23.37
N ASP A 76 -5.63 12.88 -23.61
CA ASP A 76 -6.36 11.76 -24.20
C ASP A 76 -6.10 10.42 -23.46
N LYS A 77 -5.96 10.47 -22.13
CA LYS A 77 -5.78 9.29 -21.30
C LYS A 77 -7.08 8.88 -20.63
N GLU A 78 -7.31 7.59 -20.57
CA GLU A 78 -8.45 7.01 -19.86
C GLU A 78 -8.42 7.31 -18.36
N ASN A 79 -9.55 7.81 -17.83
CA ASN A 79 -9.73 8.06 -16.41
C ASN A 79 -10.16 6.79 -15.66
N LYS A 80 -9.17 5.99 -15.26
CA LYS A 80 -9.40 4.74 -14.52
C LYS A 80 -10.24 4.91 -13.25
N LYS A 81 -10.20 6.08 -12.61
CA LYS A 81 -10.95 6.32 -11.37
C LYS A 81 -12.45 6.46 -11.65
N GLU A 82 -12.82 7.04 -12.78
CA GLU A 82 -14.21 7.12 -13.22
C GLU A 82 -14.73 5.73 -13.59
N LEU A 83 -13.98 4.96 -14.38
CA LEU A 83 -14.34 3.59 -14.73
C LEU A 83 -14.53 2.69 -13.49
N GLU A 84 -13.63 2.77 -12.51
CA GLU A 84 -13.77 2.05 -11.24
C GLU A 84 -15.04 2.47 -10.47
N TYR A 85 -15.38 3.76 -10.49
CA TYR A 85 -16.59 4.27 -9.84
C TYR A 85 -17.86 3.82 -10.55
N GLU A 86 -17.90 3.86 -11.88
CA GLU A 86 -19.02 3.37 -12.69
C GLU A 86 -19.25 1.88 -12.45
N LEU A 87 -18.18 1.07 -12.52
CA LEU A 87 -18.24 -0.37 -12.23
C LEU A 87 -18.73 -0.64 -10.80
N MET A 88 -18.30 0.18 -9.83
CA MET A 88 -18.78 0.09 -8.46
C MET A 88 -20.28 0.42 -8.35
N GLN A 89 -20.80 1.39 -9.11
CA GLN A 89 -22.23 1.67 -9.15
C GLN A 89 -23.02 0.50 -9.76
N ASP A 90 -22.49 -0.16 -10.78
CA ASP A 90 -23.09 -1.37 -11.36
C ASP A 90 -23.18 -2.49 -10.33
N TYR A 91 -22.07 -2.80 -9.64
CA TYR A 91 -22.06 -3.81 -8.58
C TYR A 91 -23.04 -3.46 -7.46
N LYS A 92 -23.06 -2.20 -7.02
CA LYS A 92 -24.01 -1.71 -6.01
C LYS A 92 -25.46 -1.86 -6.46
N SER A 93 -25.76 -1.60 -7.73
CA SER A 93 -27.09 -1.79 -8.33
C SER A 93 -27.51 -3.25 -8.32
N LEU A 94 -26.62 -4.17 -8.71
CA LEU A 94 -26.88 -5.62 -8.68
C LEU A 94 -27.17 -6.14 -7.26
N ILE A 95 -26.39 -5.67 -6.26
CA ILE A 95 -26.60 -6.02 -4.86
C ILE A 95 -27.95 -5.49 -4.36
N LYS A 96 -28.23 -4.20 -4.56
CA LYS A 96 -29.48 -3.56 -4.10
C LYS A 96 -30.73 -4.14 -4.76
N SER A 97 -30.63 -4.53 -6.02
CA SER A 97 -31.71 -5.16 -6.77
C SER A 97 -31.86 -6.66 -6.50
N LYS A 98 -31.10 -7.22 -5.53
CA LYS A 98 -31.12 -8.63 -5.14
C LYS A 98 -30.85 -9.61 -6.30
N LYS A 99 -30.05 -9.18 -7.28
CA LYS A 99 -29.58 -10.02 -8.39
C LYS A 99 -28.39 -10.90 -7.99
N ILE A 100 -27.76 -10.59 -6.87
CA ILE A 100 -26.67 -11.38 -6.27
C ILE A 100 -27.23 -12.19 -5.10
N ASN A 101 -26.75 -13.43 -4.93
CA ASN A 101 -27.15 -14.31 -3.83
C ASN A 101 -26.84 -13.65 -2.47
N GLU A 102 -27.90 -13.39 -1.68
CA GLU A 102 -27.80 -12.73 -0.38
C GLU A 102 -27.03 -13.57 0.66
N GLU A 103 -27.12 -14.90 0.60
CA GLU A 103 -26.36 -15.79 1.49
C GLU A 103 -24.87 -15.72 1.20
N ALA A 104 -24.48 -15.64 -0.08
CA ALA A 104 -23.08 -15.47 -0.46
C ALA A 104 -22.52 -14.13 0.04
N LEU A 105 -23.31 -13.05 -0.05
CA LEU A 105 -22.93 -11.74 0.51
C LEU A 105 -22.76 -11.79 2.03
N LYS A 106 -23.72 -12.41 2.75
CA LYS A 106 -23.66 -12.60 4.20
C LYS A 106 -22.48 -13.47 4.62
N ALA A 107 -22.17 -14.51 3.85
CA ALA A 107 -21.02 -15.38 4.13
C ALA A 107 -19.70 -14.61 4.05
N VAL A 108 -19.53 -13.71 3.08
CA VAL A 108 -18.34 -12.85 2.99
C VAL A 108 -18.27 -11.89 4.18
N ILE A 109 -19.37 -11.24 4.54
CA ILE A 109 -19.42 -10.32 5.69
C ILE A 109 -19.07 -11.07 6.99
N SER A 110 -19.69 -12.23 7.23
CA SER A 110 -19.42 -13.04 8.41
C SER A 110 -17.97 -13.54 8.46
N ALA A 111 -17.38 -13.90 7.31
CA ALA A 111 -15.96 -14.25 7.25
C ALA A 111 -15.06 -13.07 7.65
N GLU A 112 -15.39 -11.85 7.22
CA GLU A 112 -14.66 -10.64 7.63
C GLU A 112 -14.79 -10.36 9.14
N GLU A 113 -15.99 -10.51 9.70
CA GLU A 113 -16.24 -10.39 11.14
C GLU A 113 -15.41 -11.40 11.94
N ASN A 114 -15.42 -12.68 11.54
CA ASN A 114 -14.64 -13.74 12.19
C ASN A 114 -13.12 -13.46 12.13
N LEU A 115 -12.61 -12.91 11.02
CA LEU A 115 -11.20 -12.53 10.90
C LEU A 115 -10.84 -11.35 11.83
N ASN A 116 -11.75 -10.39 11.99
CA ASN A 116 -11.58 -9.26 12.90
C ASN A 116 -11.62 -9.70 14.37
N GLU A 117 -12.52 -10.61 14.73
CA GLU A 117 -12.57 -11.22 16.05
C GLU A 117 -11.30 -12.00 16.36
N ASN A 118 -10.84 -12.85 15.44
CA ASN A 118 -9.59 -13.60 15.60
C ASN A 118 -8.38 -12.67 15.81
N THR A 119 -8.30 -11.57 15.04
CA THR A 119 -7.26 -10.55 15.21
C THR A 119 -7.30 -9.91 16.60
N THR A 120 -8.50 -9.71 17.15
CA THR A 120 -8.70 -9.16 18.50
C THR A 120 -8.25 -10.16 19.56
N PHE A 121 -8.64 -11.43 19.44
CA PHE A 121 -8.21 -12.49 20.36
C PHE A 121 -6.69 -12.67 20.39
N ILE A 122 -6.02 -12.58 19.23
CA ILE A 122 -4.54 -12.60 19.17
C ILE A 122 -3.96 -11.45 20.00
N LYS A 123 -4.48 -10.23 19.82
CA LYS A 123 -3.99 -9.05 20.56
C LYS A 123 -4.24 -9.18 22.07
N GLU A 124 -5.38 -9.70 22.47
CA GLU A 124 -5.71 -9.93 23.88
C GLU A 124 -4.80 -10.98 24.51
N THR A 125 -4.54 -12.08 23.79
CA THR A 125 -3.60 -13.14 24.23
C THR A 125 -2.22 -12.57 24.54
N TYR A 126 -1.73 -11.63 23.74
CA TYR A 126 -0.45 -10.95 24.03
C TYR A 126 -0.51 -10.07 25.29
N LYS A 127 -1.64 -9.41 25.55
CA LYS A 127 -1.81 -8.55 26.74
C LYS A 127 -1.85 -9.36 28.04
N ASP A 128 -2.35 -10.59 27.98
CA ASP A 128 -2.42 -11.49 29.12
C ASP A 128 -1.06 -12.12 29.49
N SER A 129 0.00 -11.84 28.72
CA SER A 129 1.34 -12.32 29.02
C SER A 129 2.00 -11.51 30.15
N THR A 130 2.02 -12.08 31.36
CA THR A 130 2.52 -11.40 32.56
C THR A 130 4.03 -11.42 32.72
N PHE A 131 4.72 -12.38 32.08
CA PHE A 131 6.14 -12.66 32.33
C PHE A 131 7.04 -12.42 31.11
N CYS A 132 6.47 -12.08 29.96
CA CYS A 132 7.23 -11.87 28.73
C CYS A 132 7.65 -10.41 28.62
N SER A 133 8.92 -10.16 28.29
CA SER A 133 9.38 -8.83 27.93
C SER A 133 8.77 -8.40 26.59
N LYS A 134 8.64 -7.09 26.36
CA LYS A 134 8.18 -6.54 25.07
C LYS A 134 9.03 -7.05 23.90
N GLU A 135 10.35 -7.10 24.08
CA GLU A 135 11.30 -7.60 23.07
C GLU A 135 11.04 -9.07 22.72
N SER A 136 10.71 -9.90 23.72
CA SER A 136 10.34 -11.30 23.51
C SER A 136 9.00 -11.45 22.75
N LEU A 137 8.01 -10.61 23.04
CA LEU A 137 6.71 -10.63 22.35
C LEU A 137 6.81 -10.12 20.91
N ASP A 138 7.63 -9.10 20.67
CA ASP A 138 7.89 -8.56 19.33
C ASP A 138 8.62 -9.60 18.47
N ALA A 139 9.64 -10.29 19.03
CA ALA A 139 10.32 -11.39 18.36
C ALA A 139 9.36 -12.55 18.03
N LEU A 140 8.53 -12.96 19.01
CA LEU A 140 7.49 -13.99 18.80
C LEU A 140 6.49 -13.59 17.70
N THR A 141 6.07 -12.33 17.66
CA THR A 141 5.15 -11.81 16.63
C THR A 141 5.76 -11.89 15.23
N LEU A 142 7.05 -11.58 15.09
CA LEU A 142 7.75 -11.69 13.80
C LEU A 142 7.78 -13.15 13.32
N ILE A 143 8.10 -14.08 14.21
CA ILE A 143 8.13 -15.53 13.90
C ILE A 143 6.76 -16.01 13.45
N LEU A 144 5.72 -15.72 14.23
CA LEU A 144 4.36 -16.17 13.91
C LEU A 144 3.84 -15.58 12.60
N LYS A 145 4.25 -14.35 12.23
CA LYS A 145 3.92 -13.77 10.92
C LYS A 145 4.55 -14.54 9.76
N ASP A 146 5.77 -15.02 9.92
CA ASP A 146 6.45 -15.80 8.88
C ASP A 146 5.89 -17.22 8.80
N GLU A 147 5.60 -17.86 9.93
CA GLU A 147 4.89 -19.14 9.95
C GLU A 147 3.48 -19.03 9.35
N PHE A 148 2.75 -17.95 9.64
CA PHE A 148 1.44 -17.69 9.06
C PHE A 148 1.50 -17.59 7.53
N LYS A 149 2.51 -16.94 6.94
CA LYS A 149 2.67 -16.88 5.48
C LYS A 149 2.82 -18.27 4.85
N LEU A 150 3.57 -19.17 5.51
CA LEU A 150 3.73 -20.55 5.06
C LEU A 150 2.41 -21.31 5.16
N MET A 151 1.73 -21.24 6.32
CA MET A 151 0.42 -21.88 6.53
C MET A 151 -0.63 -21.38 5.54
N LEU A 152 -0.64 -20.08 5.26
CA LEU A 152 -1.53 -19.45 4.30
C LEU A 152 -1.26 -19.95 2.87
N GLY A 153 0.02 -20.06 2.49
CA GLY A 153 0.43 -20.68 1.23
C GLY A 153 -0.08 -22.12 1.12
N ASP A 154 0.24 -22.98 2.07
CA ASP A 154 -0.20 -24.38 2.05
C ASP A 154 -1.74 -24.50 2.04
N ALA A 155 -2.46 -23.61 2.72
CA ALA A 155 -3.92 -23.58 2.73
C ALA A 155 -4.51 -23.17 1.37
N TYR A 156 -3.94 -22.15 0.71
CA TYR A 156 -4.36 -21.76 -0.63
C TYR A 156 -4.11 -22.86 -1.67
N GLU A 157 -2.99 -23.57 -1.55
CA GLU A 157 -2.60 -24.64 -2.49
C GLU A 157 -3.59 -25.79 -2.38
N LYS A 158 -3.90 -26.19 -1.14
CA LYS A 158 -4.92 -27.20 -0.82
C LYS A 158 -6.32 -26.81 -1.30
N ALA A 159 -6.63 -25.51 -1.30
CA ALA A 159 -7.90 -24.98 -1.78
C ALA A 159 -7.94 -24.77 -3.30
N GLY A 160 -6.86 -25.06 -4.03
CA GLY A 160 -6.79 -25.01 -5.49
C GLY A 160 -6.48 -23.64 -6.09
N TYR A 161 -5.91 -22.71 -5.31
CA TYR A 161 -5.51 -21.38 -5.79
C TYR A 161 -4.05 -21.38 -6.27
N ASP A 162 -3.78 -20.66 -7.38
CA ASP A 162 -2.42 -20.42 -7.87
C ASP A 162 -1.65 -19.49 -6.91
N ILE A 163 -0.51 -19.95 -6.41
CA ILE A 163 0.32 -19.21 -5.46
C ILE A 163 1.68 -18.93 -6.05
N LYS A 164 2.15 -17.69 -5.90
CA LYS A 164 3.54 -17.36 -6.17
C LYS A 164 4.44 -18.08 -5.16
N PRO A 165 5.54 -18.70 -5.60
CA PRO A 165 6.47 -19.37 -4.70
C PRO A 165 7.05 -18.36 -3.70
N ILE A 166 7.05 -18.73 -2.41
CA ILE A 166 7.64 -17.93 -1.34
C ILE A 166 9.16 -17.94 -1.53
N LYS A 167 9.72 -16.76 -1.81
CA LYS A 167 11.09 -16.58 -2.31
C LYS A 167 12.19 -17.15 -1.40
N ASP A 168 11.90 -17.33 -0.10
CA ASP A 168 12.87 -17.68 0.93
C ASP A 168 12.42 -18.86 1.82
N LYS A 169 11.58 -19.77 1.30
CA LYS A 169 11.03 -20.92 2.07
C LYS A 169 12.11 -21.69 2.85
N ALA A 170 13.31 -21.88 2.27
CA ALA A 170 14.40 -22.62 2.89
C ALA A 170 15.16 -21.85 3.99
N GLU A 171 15.32 -20.53 3.87
CA GLU A 171 15.96 -19.71 4.91
C GLU A 171 15.01 -19.45 6.08
N LEU A 172 13.72 -19.27 5.79
CA LEU A 172 12.67 -19.16 6.80
C LEU A 172 12.51 -20.46 7.61
N GLU A 173 12.61 -21.63 6.97
CA GLU A 173 12.63 -22.93 7.67
C GLU A 173 13.87 -23.11 8.56
N LYS A 174 15.04 -22.56 8.20
CA LYS A 174 16.23 -22.58 9.07
C LYS A 174 16.06 -21.68 10.30
N LEU A 175 15.54 -20.47 10.11
CA LEU A 175 15.24 -19.55 11.22
C LEU A 175 14.20 -20.18 12.18
N ARG A 176 13.19 -20.85 11.63
CA ARG A 176 12.20 -21.63 12.37
C ARG A 176 12.83 -22.75 13.20
N ALA A 177 13.78 -23.50 12.66
CA ALA A 177 14.47 -24.58 13.37
C ALA A 177 15.31 -24.05 14.54
N SER A 178 16.09 -22.99 14.34
CA SER A 178 16.93 -22.40 15.38
C SER A 178 16.14 -21.79 16.54
N ILE A 179 14.92 -21.31 16.29
CA ILE A 179 14.07 -20.71 17.33
C ILE A 179 13.26 -21.76 18.08
N LYS A 180 12.81 -22.82 17.39
CA LYS A 180 12.25 -24.04 18.01
C LYS A 180 13.21 -24.65 19.05
N GLU A 181 14.48 -24.77 18.65
CA GLU A 181 15.58 -25.21 19.51
C GLU A 181 15.78 -24.29 20.73
N LEU A 182 15.55 -22.98 20.57
CA LEU A 182 15.68 -21.96 21.63
C LEU A 182 14.46 -21.90 22.57
N LEU A 183 13.27 -22.26 22.08
CA LEU A 183 12.00 -22.28 22.83
C LEU A 183 11.68 -23.65 23.44
N GLY A 184 12.49 -24.68 23.16
CA GLY A 184 12.33 -26.03 23.71
C GLY A 184 11.18 -26.84 23.11
N ILE A 185 10.82 -26.57 21.85
CA ILE A 185 9.78 -27.26 21.07
C ILE A 185 10.29 -27.68 19.70
#